data_AF-A0A529ATD8-F1
#
_entry.id   AF-A0A529ATD8-F1
#
_cell.length_a   1.000
_cell.length_b   1.000
_cell.length_c   1.000
_cell.angle_alpha   90.00
_cell.angle_beta   90.00
_cell.angle_gamma   90.00
#
_symmetry.space_group_name_H-M   'P 1'
#
loop_
_entity.id
_entity.type
_entity.pdbx_description
1 polymer ?
#
loop_
_entity_poly.entity_id
_entity_poly.type
_entity_poly.pdbx_seq_one_letter_code
_entity_poly.pdbx_strand_id
1 'polypeptide(L)'
;YSGHRVFAGPYHRNIAGDLLALDAFQGSSADARAVVATHHVGLIAVCRGNAESELLAAKAPQGFLAGLMRISGGSLELYRVRLDR
;
A
#
# COMPACT_ATOMS: atom_id res chain seq x y z
N TYR A 1 -0.20 9.34 -16.05
CA TYR A 1 -1.34 9.74 -15.18
C TYR A 1 -2.49 8.78 -15.42
N SER A 2 -3.13 8.24 -14.38
CA SER A 2 -4.11 7.14 -14.52
C SER A 2 -5.57 7.54 -14.27
N GLY A 3 -5.85 8.78 -13.87
CA GLY A 3 -7.20 9.24 -13.48
C GLY A 3 -7.76 8.63 -12.18
N HIS A 4 -7.00 7.75 -11.51
CA HIS A 4 -7.41 7.14 -10.25
C HIS A 4 -7.23 8.12 -9.09
N ARG A 5 -8.12 8.02 -8.09
CA ARG A 5 -7.94 8.67 -6.78
C ARG A 5 -7.00 7.83 -5.93
N VAL A 6 -6.13 8.49 -5.18
CA VAL A 6 -5.11 7.85 -4.33
C VAL A 6 -5.11 8.48 -2.94
N PHE A 7 -4.71 7.72 -1.91
CA PHE A 7 -4.49 8.28 -0.58
C PHE A 7 -3.22 9.12 -0.55
N ALA A 8 -2.11 8.50 -0.94
CA ALA A 8 -0.80 9.12 -0.96
C ALA A 8 -0.49 9.69 -2.34
N GLY A 9 -0.07 10.95 -2.38
CA GLY A 9 0.23 11.69 -3.59
C GLY A 9 1.61 12.37 -3.50
N PRO A 10 2.20 12.76 -4.64
CA PRO A 10 3.50 13.44 -4.62
C PRO A 10 3.42 14.78 -3.89
N TYR A 11 4.52 15.15 -3.21
CA TYR A 11 4.77 16.45 -2.57
C TYR A 11 3.84 16.81 -1.38
N HIS A 12 3.80 15.98 -0.34
CA HIS A 12 3.11 16.25 0.94
C HIS A 12 1.64 16.72 0.79
N ARG A 13 0.97 16.29 -0.28
CA ARG A 13 -0.44 16.60 -0.52
C ARG A 13 -1.27 15.49 0.10
N ASN A 14 -2.27 15.88 0.88
CA ASN A 14 -3.14 14.97 1.63
C ASN A 14 -2.39 14.18 2.72
N ILE A 15 -1.83 14.91 3.70
CA ILE A 15 -1.11 14.35 4.86
C ILE A 15 -1.88 13.20 5.52
N ALA A 16 -3.21 13.34 5.66
CA ALA A 16 -4.04 12.29 6.26
C ALA A 16 -4.04 11.00 5.42
N GLY A 17 -4.07 11.11 4.09
CA GLY A 17 -3.96 9.96 3.19
C GLY A 17 -2.55 9.36 3.14
N ASP A 18 -1.51 10.19 3.21
CA ASP A 18 -0.13 9.72 3.30
C ASP A 18 0.09 8.88 4.56
N LEU A 19 -0.34 9.39 5.72
CA LEU A 19 -0.28 8.66 7.00
C LEU A 19 -1.10 7.37 6.95
N LEU A 20 -2.32 7.42 6.40
CA LEU A 20 -3.17 6.23 6.25
C LEU A 20 -2.51 5.14 5.40
N ALA A 21 -1.82 5.52 4.32
CA ALA A 21 -1.08 4.59 3.48
C ALA A 21 0.13 4.00 4.22
N LEU A 22 0.87 4.82 4.96
CA LEU A 22 2.02 4.39 5.77
C LEU A 22 1.61 3.43 6.89
N ASP A 23 0.51 3.72 7.58
CA ASP A 23 -0.04 2.89 8.65
C ASP A 23 -0.54 1.55 8.08
N ALA A 24 -1.25 1.56 6.95
CA ALA A 24 -1.69 0.34 6.28
C ALA A 24 -0.52 -0.53 5.79
N PHE A 25 0.54 0.08 5.24
CA PHE A 25 1.67 -0.66 4.70
C PHE A 25 2.60 -1.24 5.76
N GLN A 26 2.85 -0.50 6.84
CA GLN A 26 3.71 -0.97 7.94
C GLN A 26 2.93 -1.81 8.98
N GLY A 27 1.61 -1.70 9.03
CA GLY A 27 0.73 -2.50 9.89
C GLY A 27 0.56 -3.94 9.41
N SER A 28 -0.21 -4.73 10.17
CA SER A 28 -0.51 -6.12 9.83
C SER A 28 -1.43 -6.21 8.60
N SER A 29 -1.52 -7.39 7.99
CA SER A 29 -2.50 -7.64 6.92
C SER A 29 -3.96 -7.40 7.37
N ALA A 30 -4.25 -7.57 8.67
CA ALA A 30 -5.58 -7.28 9.23
C ALA A 30 -5.85 -5.77 9.29
N ASP A 31 -4.86 -4.97 9.72
CA ASP A 31 -4.96 -3.50 9.74
C ASP A 31 -5.13 -2.96 8.32
N ALA A 32 -4.32 -3.44 7.38
CA ALA A 32 -4.42 -3.08 5.97
C ALA A 32 -5.81 -3.44 5.39
N ARG A 33 -6.35 -4.62 5.74
CA ARG A 33 -7.69 -5.03 5.32
C ARG A 33 -8.77 -4.10 5.89
N ALA A 34 -8.65 -3.66 7.14
CA ALA A 34 -9.59 -2.72 7.74
C ALA A 34 -9.59 -1.36 7.04
N VAL A 35 -8.42 -0.82 6.70
CA VAL A 35 -8.27 0.41 5.90
C VAL A 35 -8.91 0.26 4.53
N VAL A 36 -8.58 -0.83 3.83
CA VAL A 36 -9.10 -1.13 2.50
C VAL A 36 -10.62 -1.22 2.48
N ALA A 37 -11.22 -1.88 3.48
CA ALA A 37 -12.66 -2.00 3.62
C ALA A 37 -13.33 -0.66 3.94
N THR A 38 -12.81 0.06 4.94
CA THR A 38 -13.38 1.33 5.42
C THR A 38 -13.38 2.41 4.35
N HIS A 39 -12.35 2.45 3.52
CA HIS A 39 -12.17 3.49 2.52
C HIS A 39 -12.46 3.03 1.08
N HIS A 40 -13.04 1.83 0.91
CA HIS A 40 -13.43 1.26 -0.39
C HIS A 40 -12.29 1.24 -1.43
N VAL A 41 -11.10 0.83 -1.01
CA VAL A 41 -9.93 0.72 -1.89
C VAL A 41 -10.14 -0.43 -2.87
N GLY A 42 -10.11 -0.13 -4.16
CA GLY A 42 -10.24 -1.15 -5.22
C GLY A 42 -8.91 -1.70 -5.73
N LEU A 43 -7.82 -0.96 -5.54
CA LEU A 43 -6.49 -1.26 -6.08
C LEU A 43 -5.41 -0.91 -5.06
N ILE A 44 -4.40 -1.77 -4.97
CA ILE A 44 -3.15 -1.49 -4.25
C ILE A 44 -2.03 -1.53 -5.28
N ALA A 45 -1.21 -0.48 -5.35
CA ALA A 45 -0.07 -0.41 -6.24
C ALA A 45 1.23 -0.53 -5.44
N VAL A 46 2.13 -1.43 -5.87
CA VAL A 46 3.44 -1.64 -5.25
C VAL A 46 4.51 -1.55 -6.33
N CYS A 47 5.46 -0.64 -6.14
CA CYS A 47 6.67 -0.57 -6.96
C CYS A 47 7.82 -1.19 -6.18
N ARG A 48 8.36 -2.31 -6.65
CA ARG A 48 9.44 -3.03 -5.96
C ARG A 48 10.75 -2.27 -6.01
N GLY A 49 11.04 -1.61 -7.15
CA GLY A 49 12.26 -0.82 -7.34
C GLY A 49 12.20 0.59 -6.74
N ASN A 50 11.17 0.91 -5.96
CA ASN A 50 11.09 2.17 -5.24
C ASN A 50 11.82 2.04 -3.90
N ALA A 51 12.83 2.89 -3.68
CA ALA A 51 13.62 2.89 -2.45
C ALA A 51 12.78 3.11 -1.19
N GLU A 52 11.68 3.88 -1.27
CA GLU A 52 10.76 4.03 -0.15
C GLU A 52 10.05 2.70 0.17
N SER A 53 9.59 1.95 -0.84
CA SER A 53 8.99 0.63 -0.61
C SER A 53 9.97 -0.31 0.09
N GLU A 54 11.22 -0.35 -0.38
CA GLU A 54 12.30 -1.16 0.23
C GLU A 54 12.57 -0.76 1.68
N LEU A 55 12.66 0.55 1.95
CA LEU A 55 12.84 1.10 3.30
C LEU A 55 11.68 0.70 4.22
N LEU A 56 10.44 0.87 3.78
CA LEU A 56 9.26 0.56 4.59
C LEU A 56 9.13 -0.94 4.87
N ALA A 57 9.43 -1.79 3.89
CA ALA A 57 9.47 -3.24 4.09
C ALA A 57 10.59 -3.68 5.04
N ALA A 58 11.76 -3.04 4.98
CA ALA A 58 12.84 -3.29 5.93
C ALA A 58 12.50 -2.82 7.36
N LYS A 59 11.79 -1.68 7.48
CA LYS A 59 11.38 -1.11 8.77
C LYS A 59 10.27 -1.93 9.44
N ALA A 60 9.35 -2.50 8.65
CA ALA A 60 8.26 -3.36 9.12
C ALA A 60 8.28 -4.71 8.37
N PRO A 61 9.21 -5.62 8.71
CA PRO A 61 9.41 -6.87 7.96
C PRO A 61 8.23 -7.86 8.04
N GLN A 62 7.36 -7.70 9.05
CA GLN A 62 6.11 -8.46 9.17
C GLN A 62 4.88 -7.65 8.72
N GLY A 63 5.09 -6.43 8.22
CA GLY A 63 4.04 -5.55 7.73
C GLY A 63 3.46 -6.01 6.40
N PHE A 64 2.31 -5.47 6.06
CA PHE A 64 1.57 -5.82 4.86
C PHE A 64 2.39 -5.59 3.58
N LEU A 65 3.09 -4.45 3.47
CA LEU A 65 3.94 -4.15 2.32
C LEU A 65 5.11 -5.15 2.16
N ALA A 66 5.73 -5.56 3.26
CA ALA A 66 6.79 -6.58 3.22
C ALA A 66 6.25 -7.94 2.73
N GLY A 67 5.01 -8.26 3.04
CA GLY A 67 4.29 -9.40 2.44
C GLY A 67 4.18 -9.27 0.92
N LEU A 68 3.69 -8.13 0.43
CA LEU A 68 3.53 -7.86 -1.02
C LEU A 68 4.88 -7.88 -1.75
N MET A 69 5.92 -7.27 -1.19
CA MET A 69 7.25 -7.22 -1.80
C MET A 69 7.94 -8.59 -1.91
N ARG A 70 7.55 -9.58 -1.09
CA ARG A 70 8.04 -10.96 -1.19
C ARG A 70 7.39 -11.74 -2.33
N ILE A 71 6.14 -11.43 -2.67
CA ILE A 71 5.38 -12.13 -3.71
C ILE A 71 5.37 -11.38 -5.05
N SER A 72 5.79 -10.12 -5.06
CA SER A 72 5.89 -9.32 -6.27
C SER A 72 7.07 -9.79 -7.14
N GLY A 73 6.78 -10.13 -8.39
CA GLY A 73 7.74 -10.49 -9.43
C GLY A 73 8.02 -9.40 -10.47
N GLY A 74 7.24 -8.31 -10.51
CA GLY A 74 7.38 -7.19 -11.44
C GLY A 74 7.93 -5.90 -10.81
N SER A 75 8.37 -4.96 -11.66
CA SER A 75 8.84 -3.65 -11.19
C SER A 75 7.72 -2.79 -10.58
N LEU A 76 6.50 -2.91 -11.11
CA LEU A 76 5.27 -2.29 -10.61
C LEU A 76 4.14 -3.31 -10.71
N GLU A 77 3.42 -3.54 -9.62
CA GLU A 77 2.26 -4.41 -9.57
C GLU A 77 1.03 -3.68 -9.05
N LEU A 78 -0.11 -4.01 -9.65
CA LEU A 78 -1.43 -3.56 -9.20
C LEU A 78 -2.22 -4.78 -8.73
N TYR A 79 -2.49 -4.84 -7.44
CA TYR A 79 -3.33 -5.86 -6.83
C TYR A 79 -4.79 -5.37 -6.79
N ARG A 80 -5.69 -6.15 -7.39
CA ARG A 80 -7.13 -5.92 -7.23
C ARG A 80 -7.57 -6.40 -5.85
N VAL A 81 -8.21 -5.52 -5.09
CA VAL A 81 -8.77 -5.88 -3.79
C VAL A 81 -10.00 -6.78 -3.98
N ARG A 82 -10.04 -7.88 -3.24
CA ARG A 82 -11.23 -8.70 -3.03
C ARG A 82 -11.46 -8.85 -1.54
N LEU A 83 -12.59 -8.32 -1.08
CA LEU A 83 -13.08 -8.56 0.27
C LEU A 83 -14.17 -9.60 0.15
N ASP A 84 -13.93 -10.79 0.69
CA ASP A 84 -14.98 -11.79 0.86
C ASP A 84 -16.08 -11.16 1.73
N ARG A 85 -17.34 -11.30 1.31
CA ARG A 85 -18.50 -10.81 2.05
C ARG A 85 -18.66 -11.54 3.37
#